data_AF-A0A7W0Y197-F1
#
_entry.id   AF-A0A7W0Y197-F1
#
_cell.length_a   1.000
_cell.length_b   1.000
_cell.length_c   1.000
_cell.angle_alpha   90.00
_cell.angle_beta   90.00
_cell.angle_gamma   90.00
#
_symmetry.space_group_name_H-M   'P 1'
#
loop_
_entity.id
_entity.type
_entity.pdbx_description
1 polymer ?
#
loop_
_entity_poly.entity_id
_entity_poly.type
_entity_poly.pdbx_seq_one_letter_code
_entity_poly.pdbx_strand_id
1 'polypeptide(L)'
;RVYSCLSHDIVAHETTHAVLDGMYRRFNEPTNKDVLALHEAFADIVALLQHFTLPELLEHEIAKTRGNLETESILGSLAIQFGHATGRGGALRDAIGRNDGTGWKRHVPDPRQYDKTTTPHARGAILVAAVFDAFLAIYQARTADLVRLATGGTGVLPNGALHPDLVRRLADEATKSASHVLNMAIRALDYLPPVDVTFFEYLRALITADFDLVRDDTFNYRVAFVEAFRRRGIHPESLSGSAADDPPRTLSVETLRWQGLEQERFDDEKWQRIRRLYKEVCSQLRVYADAAVYLLRDRGELFRVTEQHRRRLRNQLVAAFKAAPEFAEQLGIETGSPFEVEELRRVTRISPDGRQSPQAVVSLTQSKTIRSDGGSSYLFAGGSTLIVDLVKNDVLYSIRKRITNEQRQQRTVDFVHSTEVDPLRALFFSPTRREPFAALHSLFDDR
;
A
#
# COMPACT_ATOMS: atom_id res chain seq x y z
N ARG A 1 -30.06 12.84 9.94
CA ARG A 1 -29.79 12.23 8.61
C ARG A 1 -28.55 12.91 8.06
N VAL A 2 -27.49 12.15 7.78
CA VAL A 2 -26.32 12.67 7.05
C VAL A 2 -26.49 12.24 5.59
N TYR A 3 -26.32 13.16 4.65
CA TYR A 3 -26.29 12.82 3.23
C TYR A 3 -24.87 12.37 2.89
N SER A 4 -24.69 11.12 2.46
CA SER A 4 -23.36 10.55 2.18
C SER A 4 -22.58 11.37 1.15
N CYS A 5 -23.26 11.95 0.16
CA CYS A 5 -22.67 12.83 -0.85
C CYS A 5 -22.19 14.19 -0.33
N LEU A 6 -22.52 14.56 0.92
CA LEU A 6 -22.03 15.78 1.58
C LEU A 6 -20.92 15.49 2.59
N SER A 7 -20.61 14.22 2.85
CA SER A 7 -19.48 13.84 3.69
C SER A 7 -18.21 13.78 2.85
N HIS A 8 -17.29 14.70 3.12
CA HIS A 8 -15.97 14.74 2.47
C HIS A 8 -15.26 13.38 2.58
N ASP A 9 -15.30 12.78 3.76
CA ASP A 9 -14.60 11.54 4.07
C ASP A 9 -15.12 10.36 3.26
N ILE A 10 -16.44 10.25 3.11
CA ILE A 10 -17.06 9.20 2.28
C ILE A 10 -16.70 9.42 0.82
N VAL A 11 -16.81 10.66 0.33
CA VAL A 11 -16.44 10.96 -1.06
C VAL A 11 -14.97 10.63 -1.32
N ALA A 12 -14.07 10.98 -0.40
CA ALA A 12 -12.65 10.65 -0.50
C ALA A 12 -12.40 9.14 -0.50
N HIS A 13 -13.06 8.40 0.39
CA HIS A 13 -13.00 6.93 0.48
C HIS A 13 -13.43 6.26 -0.83
N GLU A 14 -14.64 6.54 -1.30
CA GLU A 14 -15.20 5.94 -2.51
C GLU A 14 -14.42 6.35 -3.77
N THR A 15 -13.97 7.59 -3.84
CA THR A 15 -13.12 8.05 -4.94
C THR A 15 -11.79 7.30 -4.95
N THR A 16 -11.23 7.00 -3.78
CA THR A 16 -9.98 6.25 -3.65
C THR A 16 -10.13 4.83 -4.20
N HIS A 17 -11.26 4.16 -3.94
CA HIS A 17 -11.54 2.86 -4.58
C HIS A 17 -11.54 2.95 -6.10
N ALA A 18 -12.25 3.92 -6.68
CA ALA A 18 -12.28 4.09 -8.14
C ALA A 18 -10.88 4.32 -8.74
N VAL A 19 -10.02 5.06 -8.03
CA VAL A 19 -8.62 5.27 -8.43
C VAL A 19 -7.82 3.97 -8.32
N LEU A 20 -7.92 3.25 -7.21
CA LEU A 20 -7.23 1.97 -7.01
C LEU A 20 -7.65 0.93 -8.04
N ASP A 21 -8.94 0.79 -8.31
CA ASP A 21 -9.50 -0.13 -9.32
C ASP A 21 -8.94 0.12 -10.71
N GLY A 22 -8.80 1.40 -11.07
CA GLY A 22 -8.21 1.83 -12.33
C GLY A 22 -6.70 1.60 -12.42
N MET A 23 -6.00 1.66 -11.28
CA MET A 23 -4.56 1.52 -11.17
C MET A 23 -4.10 0.06 -11.03
N TYR A 24 -4.81 -0.76 -10.25
CA TYR A 24 -4.40 -2.11 -9.83
C TYR A 24 -5.56 -3.11 -9.94
N ARG A 25 -5.94 -3.46 -11.17
CA ARG A 25 -7.14 -4.28 -11.45
C ARG A 25 -7.20 -5.62 -10.69
N ARG A 26 -6.06 -6.22 -10.36
CA ARG A 26 -5.97 -7.51 -9.66
C ARG A 26 -6.11 -7.40 -8.14
N PHE A 27 -6.14 -6.20 -7.57
CA PHE A 27 -6.33 -6.00 -6.12
C PHE A 27 -7.79 -6.17 -5.68
N ASN A 28 -8.69 -6.41 -6.63
CA ASN A 28 -10.07 -6.83 -6.36
C ASN A 28 -10.25 -8.35 -6.39
N GLU A 29 -9.18 -9.11 -6.63
CA GLU A 29 -9.22 -10.56 -6.62
C GLU A 29 -8.89 -11.07 -5.21
N PRO A 30 -9.81 -11.77 -4.55
CA PRO A 30 -9.60 -12.23 -3.18
C PRO A 30 -8.71 -13.47 -3.16
N THR A 31 -7.39 -13.26 -3.24
CA THR A 31 -6.41 -14.36 -3.25
C THR A 31 -5.88 -14.69 -1.85
N ASN A 32 -6.05 -13.77 -0.90
CA ASN A 32 -5.72 -13.92 0.51
C ASN A 32 -6.56 -12.94 1.39
N LYS A 33 -6.38 -12.98 2.71
CA LYS A 33 -7.11 -12.14 3.68
C LYS A 33 -6.79 -10.63 3.57
N ASP A 34 -5.59 -10.28 3.12
CA ASP A 34 -5.07 -8.91 3.06
C ASP A 34 -5.51 -8.14 1.82
N VAL A 35 -5.72 -8.78 0.66
CA VAL A 35 -5.92 -8.05 -0.60
C VAL A 35 -7.10 -7.06 -0.51
N LEU A 36 -8.29 -7.56 -0.18
CA LEU A 36 -9.47 -6.69 -0.02
C LEU A 36 -9.37 -5.79 1.21
N ALA A 37 -8.68 -6.26 2.26
CA ALA A 37 -8.47 -5.46 3.47
C ALA A 37 -7.54 -4.26 3.23
N LEU A 38 -6.56 -4.40 2.34
CA LEU A 38 -5.67 -3.32 1.89
C LEU A 38 -6.47 -2.30 1.08
N HIS A 39 -7.40 -2.79 0.26
CA HIS A 39 -8.28 -1.93 -0.55
C HIS A 39 -9.11 -0.99 0.34
N GLU A 40 -9.77 -1.52 1.37
CA GLU A 40 -10.50 -0.72 2.37
C GLU A 40 -9.58 0.18 3.18
N ALA A 41 -8.49 -0.38 3.73
CA ALA A 41 -7.57 0.37 4.57
C ALA A 41 -6.95 1.55 3.85
N PHE A 42 -6.62 1.40 2.56
CA PHE A 42 -6.02 2.47 1.78
C PHE A 42 -6.99 3.64 1.57
N ALA A 43 -8.26 3.34 1.28
CA ALA A 43 -9.31 4.34 1.19
C ALA A 43 -9.51 5.09 2.52
N ASP A 44 -9.54 4.36 3.64
CA ASP A 44 -9.59 4.94 4.98
C ASP A 44 -8.35 5.80 5.30
N ILE A 45 -7.14 5.36 4.93
CA ILE A 45 -5.89 6.12 5.13
C ILE A 45 -5.94 7.44 4.36
N VAL A 46 -6.39 7.42 3.10
CA VAL A 46 -6.51 8.64 2.29
C VAL A 46 -7.51 9.60 2.90
N ALA A 47 -8.71 9.12 3.22
CA ALA A 47 -9.76 9.94 3.81
C ALA A 47 -9.31 10.54 5.16
N LEU A 48 -8.70 9.72 6.02
CA LEU A 48 -8.21 10.13 7.34
C LEU A 48 -7.12 11.21 7.24
N LEU A 49 -6.10 11.00 6.40
CA LEU A 49 -4.97 11.91 6.32
C LEU A 49 -5.29 13.21 5.58
N GLN A 50 -6.26 13.19 4.64
CA GLN A 50 -6.75 14.41 3.99
C GLN A 50 -7.39 15.38 4.99
N HIS A 51 -7.93 14.91 6.11
CA HIS A 51 -8.51 15.79 7.10
C HIS A 51 -7.49 16.73 7.77
N PHE A 52 -6.23 16.30 7.88
CA PHE A 52 -5.13 17.13 8.39
C PHE A 52 -4.74 18.27 7.44
N THR A 53 -5.37 18.35 6.26
CA THR A 53 -5.21 19.47 5.32
C THR A 53 -6.17 20.63 5.60
N LEU A 54 -7.05 20.52 6.60
CA LEU A 54 -7.99 21.56 7.04
C LEU A 54 -7.39 22.37 8.21
N PRO A 55 -6.76 23.53 7.96
CA PRO A 55 -5.93 24.20 8.97
C PRO A 55 -6.74 24.71 10.17
N GLU A 56 -7.91 25.30 9.94
CA GLU A 56 -8.72 25.91 11.00
C GLU A 56 -9.25 24.87 11.99
N LEU A 57 -9.66 23.71 11.46
CA LEU A 57 -10.14 22.60 12.28
C LEU A 57 -8.99 21.98 13.08
N LEU A 58 -7.82 21.82 12.45
CA LEU A 58 -6.65 21.26 13.12
C LEU A 58 -6.11 22.18 14.23
N GLU A 59 -6.07 23.50 14.01
CA GLU A 59 -5.70 24.47 15.05
C GLU A 59 -6.67 24.41 16.25
N HIS A 60 -7.98 24.37 15.97
CA HIS A 60 -8.99 24.24 17.02
C HIS A 60 -8.80 22.97 17.86
N GLU A 61 -8.60 21.83 17.20
CA GLU A 61 -8.40 20.56 17.89
C GLU A 61 -7.06 20.51 18.64
N ILE A 62 -5.99 21.09 18.11
CA ILE A 62 -4.69 21.18 18.81
C ILE A 62 -4.77 22.09 20.03
N ALA A 63 -5.49 23.22 19.96
CA ALA A 63 -5.72 24.08 21.12
C ALA A 63 -6.47 23.33 22.22
N LYS A 64 -7.53 22.60 21.85
CA LYS A 64 -8.39 21.82 22.75
C LYS A 64 -7.64 20.65 23.40
N THR A 65 -6.83 19.94 22.64
CA THR A 65 -6.04 18.78 23.10
C THR A 65 -4.69 19.15 23.69
N ARG A 66 -4.34 20.43 23.65
CA ARG A 66 -3.03 20.95 24.05
C ARG A 66 -1.90 20.22 23.30
N GLY A 67 -2.08 20.02 22.00
CA GLY A 67 -1.12 19.35 21.11
C GLY A 67 -1.07 17.83 21.21
N ASN A 68 -1.90 17.21 22.05
CA ASN A 68 -1.94 15.75 22.19
C ASN A 68 -2.94 15.12 21.21
N LEU A 69 -2.43 14.71 20.04
CA LEU A 69 -3.22 14.04 18.99
C LEU A 69 -3.63 12.59 19.35
N GLU A 70 -3.17 12.04 20.47
CA GLU A 70 -3.60 10.71 20.91
C GLU A 70 -4.97 10.71 21.62
N THR A 71 -5.49 11.90 21.94
CA THR A 71 -6.78 12.06 22.61
C THR A 71 -7.95 11.94 21.62
N GLU A 72 -9.15 11.63 22.14
CA GLU A 72 -10.38 11.39 21.35
C GLU A 72 -10.71 12.50 20.35
N SER A 73 -10.25 13.73 20.55
CA SER A 73 -10.84 14.89 19.88
C SER A 73 -10.64 14.89 18.37
N ILE A 74 -9.53 14.37 17.86
CA ILE A 74 -9.25 14.34 16.41
C ILE A 74 -9.84 13.07 15.81
N LEU A 75 -9.42 11.89 16.26
CA LEU A 75 -9.89 10.62 15.70
C LEU A 75 -11.35 10.29 16.02
N GLY A 76 -11.82 10.67 17.21
CA GLY A 76 -13.19 10.44 17.64
C GLY A 76 -14.17 11.37 16.92
N SER A 77 -13.82 12.65 16.71
CA SER A 77 -14.65 13.58 15.92
C SER A 77 -14.66 13.18 14.44
N LEU A 78 -13.52 12.75 13.90
CA LEU A 78 -13.36 12.14 12.59
C LEU A 78 -14.26 10.92 12.45
N ALA A 79 -14.06 9.89 13.27
CA ALA A 79 -14.81 8.65 13.20
C ALA A 79 -16.33 8.82 13.40
N ILE A 80 -16.79 9.88 14.11
CA ILE A 80 -18.21 10.24 14.22
C ILE A 80 -18.78 10.70 12.88
N GLN A 81 -18.06 11.53 12.11
CA GLN A 81 -18.48 11.96 10.76
C GLN A 81 -18.41 10.82 9.74
N PHE A 82 -17.38 9.97 9.83
CA PHE A 82 -17.25 8.74 9.05
C PHE A 82 -18.36 7.72 9.37
N GLY A 83 -18.74 7.57 10.65
CA GLY A 83 -19.62 6.49 11.14
C GLY A 83 -21.13 6.74 10.97
N HIS A 84 -21.60 7.98 11.14
CA HIS A 84 -23.03 8.29 11.08
C HIS A 84 -23.65 8.24 9.69
N ALA A 85 -22.82 8.20 8.64
CA ALA A 85 -23.26 8.36 7.26
C ALA A 85 -23.14 7.09 6.39
N THR A 86 -22.30 6.12 6.80
CA THR A 86 -22.10 4.83 6.09
C THR A 86 -22.32 3.61 6.96
N GLY A 87 -22.41 3.74 8.29
CA GLY A 87 -22.31 2.61 9.21
C GLY A 87 -20.89 1.99 9.31
N ARG A 88 -19.90 2.54 8.57
CA ARG A 88 -18.53 1.98 8.43
C ARG A 88 -17.53 2.55 9.44
N GLY A 89 -17.67 3.82 9.85
CA GLY A 89 -16.73 4.48 10.78
C GLY A 89 -16.67 3.86 12.19
N GLY A 90 -17.63 3.00 12.55
CA GLY A 90 -17.57 2.21 13.79
C GLY A 90 -16.37 1.26 13.81
N ALA A 91 -16.05 0.59 12.70
CA ALA A 91 -14.94 -0.36 12.65
C ALA A 91 -13.58 0.31 12.83
N LEU A 92 -13.37 1.48 12.21
CA LEU A 92 -12.14 2.27 12.39
C LEU A 92 -12.03 2.82 13.81
N ARG A 93 -13.14 3.34 14.36
CA ARG A 93 -13.19 3.80 15.76
C ARG A 93 -12.83 2.66 16.70
N ASP A 94 -13.54 1.53 16.59
CA ASP A 94 -13.38 0.35 17.44
C ASP A 94 -12.00 -0.31 17.27
N ALA A 95 -11.32 -0.15 16.13
CA ALA A 95 -9.96 -0.65 15.95
C ALA A 95 -8.90 0.22 16.63
N ILE A 96 -9.16 1.52 16.79
CA ILE A 96 -8.20 2.47 17.37
C ILE A 96 -8.48 2.75 18.84
N GLY A 97 -9.74 2.77 19.27
CA GLY A 97 -10.11 2.94 20.68
C GLY A 97 -11.61 2.89 20.93
N ARG A 98 -11.99 2.68 22.19
CA ARG A 98 -13.40 2.57 22.59
C ARG A 98 -13.75 3.52 23.72
N ASN A 99 -15.01 3.91 23.80
CA ASN A 99 -15.54 4.59 24.98
C ASN A 99 -15.85 3.56 26.06
N ASP A 100 -15.28 3.71 27.25
CA ASP A 100 -15.50 2.81 28.39
C ASP A 100 -16.51 3.35 29.41
N GLY A 101 -17.27 4.38 29.04
CA GLY A 101 -18.24 5.06 29.91
C GLY A 101 -17.61 6.16 30.77
N THR A 102 -16.29 6.19 30.92
CA THR A 102 -15.54 7.28 31.60
C THR A 102 -14.83 8.22 30.63
N GLY A 103 -14.83 7.86 29.34
CA GLY A 103 -14.18 8.57 28.26
C GLY A 103 -13.70 7.60 27.20
N TRP A 104 -13.29 8.10 26.04
CA TRP A 104 -12.63 7.27 25.04
C TRP A 104 -11.20 6.94 25.43
N LYS A 105 -10.83 5.69 25.23
CA LYS A 105 -9.47 5.18 25.45
C LYS A 105 -8.99 4.46 24.20
N ARG A 106 -7.78 4.82 23.78
CA ARG A 106 -7.05 4.15 22.70
C ARG A 106 -6.80 2.69 23.06
N HIS A 107 -6.96 1.81 22.08
CA HIS A 107 -6.61 0.40 22.21
C HIS A 107 -5.10 0.23 22.31
N VAL A 108 -4.69 -0.64 23.23
CA VAL A 108 -3.33 -1.18 23.24
C VAL A 108 -3.24 -2.16 22.07
N PRO A 109 -2.25 -2.02 21.15
CA PRO A 109 -2.06 -2.95 20.06
C PRO A 109 -1.92 -4.40 20.57
N ASP A 110 -2.74 -5.33 20.05
CA ASP A 110 -2.59 -6.77 20.29
C ASP A 110 -2.12 -7.45 18.99
N PRO A 111 -0.86 -7.93 18.93
CA PRO A 111 -0.32 -8.59 17.75
C PRO A 111 -1.14 -9.78 17.25
N ARG A 112 -1.91 -10.44 18.14
CA ARG A 112 -2.70 -11.62 17.80
C ARG A 112 -3.99 -11.29 17.05
N GLN A 113 -4.38 -10.02 16.97
CA GLN A 113 -5.56 -9.60 16.21
C GLN A 113 -5.38 -9.82 14.71
N TYR A 114 -4.16 -9.62 14.20
CA TYR A 114 -3.87 -9.76 12.79
C TYR A 114 -4.16 -11.17 12.28
N ASP A 115 -3.78 -12.22 13.01
CA ASP A 115 -4.04 -13.61 12.58
C ASP A 115 -5.53 -13.99 12.60
N LYS A 116 -6.29 -13.43 13.55
CA LYS A 116 -7.69 -13.79 13.83
C LYS A 116 -8.70 -13.02 12.98
N THR A 117 -8.38 -11.80 12.60
CA THR A 117 -9.31 -10.92 11.89
C THR A 117 -9.32 -11.23 10.39
N THR A 118 -10.51 -11.41 9.85
CA THR A 118 -10.71 -12.01 8.52
C THR A 118 -11.61 -11.19 7.60
N THR A 119 -12.52 -10.37 8.13
CA THR A 119 -13.35 -9.51 7.28
C THR A 119 -12.52 -8.34 6.75
N PRO A 120 -12.68 -7.94 5.48
CA PRO A 120 -11.85 -6.90 4.86
C PRO A 120 -11.79 -5.61 5.67
N HIS A 121 -12.94 -5.09 6.11
CA HIS A 121 -13.03 -3.85 6.89
C HIS A 121 -12.33 -3.94 8.25
N ALA A 122 -12.64 -4.97 9.06
CA ALA A 122 -12.04 -5.09 10.40
C ALA A 122 -10.54 -5.37 10.33
N ARG A 123 -10.10 -6.14 9.32
CA ARG A 123 -8.67 -6.40 9.09
C ARG A 123 -7.98 -5.15 8.57
N GLY A 124 -8.61 -4.42 7.65
CA GLY A 124 -8.12 -3.15 7.12
C GLY A 124 -7.90 -2.12 8.22
N ALA A 125 -8.81 -2.04 9.19
CA ALA A 125 -8.68 -1.15 10.33
C ALA A 125 -7.41 -1.39 11.17
N ILE A 126 -6.85 -2.62 11.18
CA ILE A 126 -5.55 -2.92 11.80
C ILE A 126 -4.43 -2.17 11.07
N LEU A 127 -4.45 -2.15 9.74
CA LEU A 127 -3.47 -1.42 8.92
C LEU A 127 -3.62 0.09 9.08
N VAL A 128 -4.85 0.62 9.04
CA VAL A 128 -5.10 2.06 9.26
C VAL A 128 -4.55 2.48 10.63
N ALA A 129 -4.82 1.68 11.66
CA ALA A 129 -4.32 1.94 12.99
C ALA A 129 -2.78 1.84 13.08
N ALA A 130 -2.13 0.95 12.32
CA ALA A 130 -0.66 0.92 12.22
C ALA A 130 -0.10 2.20 11.58
N VAL A 131 -0.69 2.65 10.48
CA VAL A 131 -0.28 3.90 9.80
C VAL A 131 -0.50 5.10 10.70
N PHE A 132 -1.60 5.13 11.45
CA PHE A 132 -1.87 6.20 12.39
C PHE A 132 -0.90 6.21 13.58
N ASP A 133 -0.56 5.03 14.13
CA ASP A 133 0.46 4.91 15.18
C ASP A 133 1.82 5.45 14.71
N ALA A 134 2.20 5.18 13.45
CA ALA A 134 3.41 5.72 12.84
C ALA A 134 3.33 7.24 12.69
N PHE A 135 2.20 7.77 12.21
CA PHE A 135 1.95 9.21 12.11
C PHE A 135 2.10 9.92 13.46
N LEU A 136 1.53 9.37 14.53
CA LEU A 136 1.65 9.94 15.87
C LEU A 136 3.10 10.00 16.34
N ALA A 137 3.87 8.91 16.16
CA ALA A 137 5.28 8.87 16.51
C ALA A 137 6.11 9.90 15.72
N ILE A 138 5.81 10.06 14.42
CA ILE A 138 6.43 11.07 13.56
C ILE A 138 6.10 12.48 14.06
N TYR A 139 4.84 12.77 14.33
CA TYR A 139 4.41 14.07 14.84
C TYR A 139 5.10 14.41 16.18
N GLN A 140 5.17 13.44 17.10
CA GLN A 140 5.89 13.59 18.37
C GLN A 140 7.37 13.92 18.16
N ALA A 141 8.04 13.21 17.24
CA ALA A 141 9.44 13.48 16.93
C ALA A 141 9.65 14.88 16.34
N ARG A 142 8.74 15.34 15.46
CA ARG A 142 8.82 16.63 14.78
C ARG A 142 8.46 17.82 15.66
N THR A 143 7.65 17.62 16.70
CA THR A 143 7.24 18.66 17.64
C THR A 143 8.05 18.66 18.93
N ALA A 144 9.00 17.72 19.09
CA ALA A 144 9.79 17.60 20.31
C ALA A 144 10.58 18.88 20.63
N ASP A 145 11.07 19.61 19.63
CA ASP A 145 11.77 20.89 19.81
C ASP A 145 10.81 22.00 20.26
N LEU A 146 9.64 22.10 19.63
CA LEU A 146 8.56 23.03 19.99
C LEU A 146 8.14 22.87 21.44
N VAL A 147 7.89 21.63 21.84
CA VAL A 147 7.49 21.30 23.20
C VAL A 147 8.62 21.65 24.17
N ARG A 148 9.88 21.33 23.87
CA ARG A 148 11.00 21.73 24.74
C ARG A 148 11.11 23.25 24.89
N LEU A 149 10.99 24.00 23.80
CA LEU A 149 11.02 25.47 23.82
C LEU A 149 9.90 26.04 24.68
N ALA A 150 8.67 25.53 24.51
CA ALA A 150 7.50 26.00 25.24
C ALA A 150 7.50 25.62 26.74
N THR A 151 8.30 24.63 27.13
CA THR A 151 8.26 24.03 28.48
C THR A 151 9.54 24.24 29.28
N GLY A 152 10.52 24.97 28.74
CA GLY A 152 11.85 25.09 29.35
C GLY A 152 12.57 23.75 29.46
N GLY A 153 12.28 22.81 28.55
CA GLY A 153 12.93 21.50 28.47
C GLY A 153 12.28 20.37 29.29
N THR A 154 11.21 20.63 30.04
CA THR A 154 10.55 19.55 30.83
C THR A 154 9.79 18.55 29.96
N GLY A 155 9.39 18.95 28.74
CA GLY A 155 8.60 18.12 27.85
C GLY A 155 7.11 18.08 28.19
N VAL A 156 6.68 18.76 29.26
CA VAL A 156 5.29 18.77 29.73
C VAL A 156 4.70 20.16 29.58
N LEU A 157 3.68 20.28 28.72
CA LEU A 157 3.03 21.57 28.45
C LEU A 157 2.33 22.13 29.71
N PRO A 158 2.43 23.45 29.96
CA PRO A 158 1.84 24.08 31.14
C PRO A 158 0.31 23.98 31.10
N ASN A 159 -0.31 23.89 32.28
CA ASN A 159 -1.77 23.87 32.41
C ASN A 159 -2.40 25.16 31.88
N GLY A 160 -3.63 25.05 31.38
CA GLY A 160 -4.36 26.16 30.76
C GLY A 160 -4.22 26.19 29.24
N ALA A 161 -4.63 27.31 28.64
CA ALA A 161 -4.57 27.52 27.20
C ALA A 161 -3.11 27.64 26.73
N LEU A 162 -2.78 26.98 25.63
CA LEU A 162 -1.50 27.17 24.95
C LEU A 162 -1.47 28.52 24.23
N HIS A 163 -0.28 29.08 24.07
CA HIS A 163 -0.10 30.28 23.25
C HIS A 163 -0.56 30.00 21.80
N PRO A 164 -1.33 30.89 21.15
CA PRO A 164 -1.83 30.68 19.79
C PRO A 164 -0.73 30.33 18.79
N ASP A 165 0.43 30.99 18.87
CA ASP A 165 1.56 30.67 17.98
C ASP A 165 2.11 29.25 18.17
N LEU A 166 2.09 28.72 19.39
CA LEU A 166 2.49 27.33 19.64
C LEU A 166 1.46 26.38 19.03
N VAL A 167 0.17 26.65 19.20
CA VAL A 167 -0.92 25.89 18.58
C VAL A 167 -0.73 25.85 17.07
N ARG A 168 -0.51 27.00 16.44
CA ARG A 168 -0.29 27.11 14.99
C ARG A 168 0.93 26.32 14.54
N ARG A 169 2.06 26.43 15.23
CA ARG A 169 3.28 25.68 14.87
C ARG A 169 3.11 24.16 15.04
N LEU A 170 2.37 23.72 16.05
CA LEU A 170 2.02 22.30 16.21
C LEU A 170 1.09 21.84 15.07
N ALA A 171 0.13 22.68 14.65
CA ALA A 171 -0.75 22.39 13.52
C ALA A 171 0.03 22.26 12.22
N ASP A 172 0.96 23.17 11.94
CA ASP A 172 1.82 23.11 10.75
C ASP A 172 2.62 21.79 10.70
N GLU A 173 3.19 21.36 11.84
CA GLU A 173 3.92 20.09 11.92
C GLU A 173 3.00 18.87 11.77
N ALA A 174 1.77 18.92 12.29
CA ALA A 174 0.77 17.87 12.10
C ALA A 174 0.34 17.75 10.63
N THR A 175 -0.01 18.86 9.96
CA THR A 175 -0.35 18.89 8.53
C THR A 175 0.81 18.37 7.67
N LYS A 176 2.04 18.81 7.97
CA LYS A 176 3.22 18.35 7.25
C LYS A 176 3.49 16.86 7.45
N SER A 177 3.36 16.37 8.68
CA SER A 177 3.49 14.95 9.01
C SER A 177 2.45 14.11 8.25
N ALA A 178 1.19 14.51 8.28
CA ALA A 178 0.11 13.80 7.60
C ALA A 178 0.31 13.80 6.08
N SER A 179 0.71 14.93 5.51
CA SER A 179 1.03 15.05 4.08
C SER A 179 2.19 14.13 3.68
N HIS A 180 3.24 14.04 4.49
CA HIS A 180 4.36 13.12 4.23
C HIS A 180 3.92 11.66 4.32
N VAL A 181 3.18 11.28 5.37
CA VAL A 181 2.67 9.92 5.58
C VAL A 181 1.73 9.51 4.42
N LEU A 182 0.83 10.39 4.00
CA LEU A 182 -0.08 10.14 2.87
C LEU A 182 0.70 9.91 1.57
N ASN A 183 1.68 10.77 1.29
CA ASN A 183 2.52 10.62 0.10
C ASN A 183 3.40 9.38 0.15
N MET A 184 3.87 8.95 1.33
CA MET A 184 4.54 7.66 1.51
C MET A 184 3.58 6.51 1.17
N ALA A 185 2.36 6.52 1.70
CA ALA A 185 1.33 5.50 1.48
C ALA A 185 0.93 5.38 0.01
N ILE A 186 0.67 6.49 -0.69
CA ILE A 186 0.32 6.50 -2.11
C ILE A 186 1.47 5.96 -2.96
N ARG A 187 2.68 6.46 -2.72
CA ARG A 187 3.88 6.08 -3.46
C ARG A 187 4.25 4.60 -3.28
N ALA A 188 3.97 4.03 -2.11
CA ALA A 188 4.22 2.62 -1.83
C ALA A 188 3.47 1.68 -2.79
N LEU A 189 2.32 2.10 -3.33
CA LEU A 189 1.57 1.27 -4.29
C LEU A 189 2.42 0.86 -5.50
N ASP A 190 3.26 1.75 -6.01
CA ASP A 190 4.16 1.46 -7.15
C ASP A 190 5.20 0.38 -6.83
N TYR A 191 5.43 0.11 -5.54
CA TYR A 191 6.40 -0.83 -5.00
C TYR A 191 5.74 -2.09 -4.44
N LEU A 192 4.51 -2.39 -4.83
CA LEU A 192 3.82 -3.62 -4.48
C LEU A 192 4.02 -4.71 -5.54
N PRO A 193 3.95 -6.00 -5.15
CA PRO A 193 3.77 -7.06 -6.14
C PRO A 193 2.47 -6.85 -6.92
N PRO A 194 2.37 -7.34 -8.16
CA PRO A 194 1.23 -7.03 -9.03
C PRO A 194 -0.06 -7.77 -8.63
N VAL A 195 0.06 -8.77 -7.75
CA VAL A 195 -1.02 -9.65 -7.28
C VAL A 195 -0.72 -10.14 -5.87
N ASP A 196 -1.75 -10.64 -5.18
CA ASP A 196 -1.61 -11.36 -3.91
C ASP A 196 -0.79 -10.60 -2.85
N VAL A 197 -1.05 -9.31 -2.72
CA VAL A 197 -0.38 -8.43 -1.77
C VAL A 197 -0.72 -8.80 -0.33
N THR A 198 0.25 -8.66 0.57
CA THR A 198 0.07 -8.75 2.02
C THR A 198 0.38 -7.41 2.71
N PHE A 199 -0.10 -7.20 3.94
CA PHE A 199 0.22 -5.97 4.69
C PHE A 199 1.72 -5.85 4.98
N PHE A 200 2.40 -6.99 5.15
CA PHE A 200 3.85 -7.00 5.31
C PHE A 200 4.57 -6.53 4.03
N GLU A 201 4.10 -6.91 2.86
CA GLU A 201 4.65 -6.42 1.59
C GLU A 201 4.34 -4.95 1.36
N TYR A 202 3.20 -4.46 1.86
CA TYR A 202 2.92 -3.02 1.88
C TYR A 202 3.89 -2.26 2.79
N LEU A 203 4.28 -2.80 3.95
CA LEU A 203 5.35 -2.23 4.78
C LEU A 203 6.66 -2.16 4.00
N ARG A 204 7.08 -3.26 3.35
CA ARG A 204 8.31 -3.28 2.54
C ARG A 204 8.27 -2.22 1.44
N ALA A 205 7.12 -2.08 0.78
CA ALA A 205 6.89 -1.07 -0.24
C ALA A 205 6.98 0.36 0.32
N LEU A 206 6.37 0.65 1.47
CA LEU A 206 6.48 1.93 2.19
C LEU A 206 7.95 2.30 2.45
N ILE A 207 8.70 1.39 3.05
CA ILE A 207 10.10 1.62 3.43
C ILE A 207 10.99 1.80 2.20
N THR A 208 10.81 0.95 1.18
CA THR A 208 11.61 1.01 -0.07
C THR A 208 11.35 2.31 -0.81
N ALA A 209 10.07 2.61 -1.04
CA ALA A 209 9.68 3.75 -1.83
C ALA A 209 10.09 5.05 -1.14
N ASP A 210 10.00 5.10 0.19
CA ASP A 210 10.49 6.23 0.97
C ASP A 210 11.99 6.45 0.84
N PHE A 211 12.78 5.39 1.08
CA PHE A 211 14.23 5.44 0.99
C PHE A 211 14.76 5.92 -0.36
N ASP A 212 14.11 5.52 -1.46
CA ASP A 212 14.55 5.91 -2.79
C ASP A 212 14.45 7.42 -3.05
N LEU A 213 13.44 8.09 -2.48
CA LEU A 213 13.19 9.51 -2.70
C LEU A 213 13.82 10.38 -1.61
N VAL A 214 13.77 9.91 -0.36
CA VAL A 214 14.20 10.63 0.84
C VAL A 214 15.18 9.74 1.60
N ARG A 215 16.47 9.88 1.29
CA ARG A 215 17.52 9.07 1.90
C ARG A 215 17.74 9.42 3.37
N ASP A 216 17.82 10.71 3.66
CA ASP A 216 17.96 11.23 5.02
C ASP A 216 16.61 11.22 5.74
N ASP A 217 16.50 10.41 6.78
CA ASP A 217 15.28 10.23 7.57
C ASP A 217 15.48 10.83 8.96
N THR A 218 15.63 12.16 8.99
CA THR A 218 15.99 12.93 10.18
C THR A 218 15.08 12.67 11.39
N PHE A 219 13.80 12.37 11.15
CA PHE A 219 12.81 12.12 12.20
C PHE A 219 12.41 10.64 12.32
N ASN A 220 13.16 9.74 11.69
CA ASN A 220 12.96 8.29 11.77
C ASN A 220 11.54 7.81 11.37
N TYR A 221 10.96 8.40 10.32
CA TYR A 221 9.68 8.00 9.73
C TYR A 221 9.65 6.49 9.47
N ARG A 222 10.72 5.95 8.86
CA ARG A 222 10.79 4.54 8.51
C ARG A 222 10.77 3.65 9.75
N VAL A 223 11.48 4.04 10.81
CA VAL A 223 11.46 3.31 12.09
C VAL A 223 10.06 3.36 12.72
N ALA A 224 9.39 4.52 12.68
CA ALA A 224 8.03 4.66 13.19
C ALA A 224 7.04 3.68 12.50
N PHE A 225 7.13 3.54 11.16
CA PHE A 225 6.34 2.55 10.43
C PHE A 225 6.68 1.11 10.82
N VAL A 226 7.96 0.75 10.90
CA VAL A 226 8.39 -0.60 11.29
C VAL A 226 7.88 -0.96 12.67
N GLU A 227 8.02 -0.06 13.64
CA GLU A 227 7.55 -0.27 15.01
C GLU A 227 6.02 -0.39 15.10
N ALA A 228 5.29 0.46 14.40
CA ALA A 228 3.84 0.44 14.40
C ALA A 228 3.26 -0.85 13.81
N PHE A 229 3.81 -1.31 12.68
CA PHE A 229 3.39 -2.56 12.04
C PHE A 229 3.73 -3.77 12.92
N ARG A 230 4.93 -3.79 13.50
CA ARG A 230 5.38 -4.85 14.42
C ARG A 230 4.46 -4.98 15.64
N ARG A 231 4.08 -3.86 16.27
CA ARG A 231 3.19 -3.84 17.44
C ARG A 231 1.80 -4.43 17.15
N ARG A 232 1.39 -4.49 15.89
CA ARG A 232 0.12 -5.06 15.45
C ARG A 232 0.23 -6.45 14.85
N GLY A 233 1.40 -7.08 14.96
CA GLY A 233 1.63 -8.43 14.46
C GLY A 233 1.78 -8.51 12.95
N ILE A 234 1.95 -7.38 12.26
CA ILE A 234 2.20 -7.37 10.81
C ILE A 234 3.68 -7.68 10.61
N HIS A 235 3.98 -8.93 10.35
CA HIS A 235 5.33 -9.47 10.19
C HIS A 235 5.37 -10.43 8.98
N PRO A 236 6.56 -10.90 8.57
CA PRO A 236 6.69 -11.90 7.52
C PRO A 236 5.80 -13.10 7.81
N GLU A 237 4.99 -13.53 6.84
CA GLU A 237 4.31 -14.83 6.92
C GLU A 237 5.30 -15.96 6.57
N SER A 238 5.08 -17.15 7.13
CA SER A 238 5.92 -18.37 7.09
C SER A 238 6.80 -18.59 5.85
N LEU A 239 7.99 -19.12 6.12
CA LEU A 239 9.15 -19.30 5.25
C LEU A 239 8.96 -20.41 4.21
N SER A 240 9.27 -20.11 2.95
CA SER A 240 9.45 -21.03 1.81
C SER A 240 10.71 -21.89 1.89
N GLY A 241 11.61 -21.60 2.83
CA GLY A 241 12.87 -22.32 2.98
C GLY A 241 13.89 -21.95 1.91
N SER A 242 13.56 -21.04 0.98
CA SER A 242 14.45 -20.48 -0.03
C SER A 242 14.72 -19.01 0.30
N ALA A 243 15.98 -18.67 0.54
CA ALA A 243 16.40 -17.30 0.87
C ALA A 243 16.01 -16.24 -0.19
N ALA A 244 15.77 -16.65 -1.44
CA ALA A 244 15.38 -15.75 -2.54
C ALA A 244 13.86 -15.46 -2.61
N ASP A 245 13.03 -16.25 -1.93
CA ASP A 245 11.59 -16.06 -1.86
C ASP A 245 11.10 -15.77 -0.42
N ASP A 246 11.96 -15.99 0.58
CA ASP A 246 11.64 -15.75 1.97
C ASP A 246 11.64 -14.25 2.29
N PRO A 247 10.58 -13.74 2.93
CA PRO A 247 10.60 -12.40 3.47
C PRO A 247 11.69 -12.25 4.55
N PRO A 248 12.29 -11.05 4.70
CA PRO A 248 13.39 -10.80 5.64
C PRO A 248 12.97 -11.10 7.09
N ARG A 249 13.83 -11.82 7.82
CA ARG A 249 13.57 -12.26 9.21
C ARG A 249 13.74 -11.16 10.25
N THR A 250 14.63 -10.22 9.96
CA THR A 250 14.89 -9.04 10.79
C THR A 250 14.06 -7.88 10.28
N LEU A 251 13.44 -7.15 11.20
CA LEU A 251 12.66 -5.95 10.91
C LEU A 251 13.56 -4.71 11.11
N SER A 252 14.54 -4.53 10.22
CA SER A 252 15.30 -3.27 10.11
C SER A 252 14.89 -2.53 8.84
N VAL A 253 15.19 -1.24 8.80
CA VAL A 253 14.94 -0.42 7.62
C VAL A 253 15.71 -0.96 6.40
N GLU A 254 16.95 -1.42 6.56
CA GLU A 254 17.71 -1.98 5.44
C GLU A 254 17.14 -3.30 4.94
N THR A 255 16.75 -4.20 5.86
CA THR A 255 16.34 -5.57 5.50
C THR A 255 14.96 -5.62 4.88
N LEU A 256 14.06 -4.70 5.26
CA LEU A 256 12.70 -4.61 4.72
C LEU A 256 12.65 -4.13 3.28
N ARG A 257 13.68 -3.40 2.82
CA ARG A 257 13.71 -2.90 1.45
C ARG A 257 13.64 -4.04 0.45
N TRP A 258 12.95 -3.80 -0.67
CA TRP A 258 13.09 -4.66 -1.83
C TRP A 258 14.56 -4.66 -2.25
N GLN A 259 15.09 -5.84 -2.48
CA GLN A 259 16.41 -5.96 -3.08
C GLN A 259 16.28 -5.71 -4.58
N GLY A 260 17.35 -5.25 -5.21
CA GLY A 260 17.38 -5.00 -6.65
C GLY A 260 17.34 -6.30 -7.44
N LEU A 261 17.95 -6.29 -8.62
CA LEU A 261 18.04 -7.49 -9.44
C LEU A 261 18.95 -8.56 -8.79
N GLU A 262 18.52 -9.81 -8.82
CA GLU A 262 19.24 -10.96 -8.24
C GLU A 262 20.40 -11.46 -9.12
N GLN A 263 21.41 -10.61 -9.32
CA GLN A 263 22.60 -10.96 -10.10
C GLN A 263 23.26 -12.26 -9.61
N GLU A 264 23.38 -12.45 -8.29
CA GLU A 264 24.10 -13.56 -7.65
C GLU A 264 23.53 -14.95 -7.98
N ARG A 265 22.31 -15.03 -8.52
CA ARG A 265 21.68 -16.29 -8.92
C ARG A 265 22.14 -16.83 -10.27
N PHE A 266 22.75 -15.99 -11.10
CA PHE A 266 23.11 -16.33 -12.46
C PHE A 266 24.63 -16.31 -12.61
N ASP A 267 25.16 -17.22 -13.42
CA ASP A 267 26.53 -17.12 -13.89
C ASP A 267 26.75 -15.83 -14.70
N ASP A 268 28.00 -15.40 -14.80
CA ASP A 268 28.35 -14.12 -15.43
C ASP A 268 27.86 -14.03 -16.88
N GLU A 269 27.93 -15.12 -17.65
CA GLU A 269 27.50 -15.14 -19.05
C GLU A 269 26.00 -14.93 -19.20
N LYS A 270 25.18 -15.67 -18.42
CA LYS A 270 23.73 -15.49 -18.35
C LYS A 270 23.39 -14.08 -17.88
N TRP A 271 24.08 -13.59 -16.85
CA TRP A 271 23.83 -12.25 -16.33
C TRP A 271 24.10 -11.16 -17.37
N GLN A 272 25.18 -11.25 -18.15
CA GLN A 272 25.43 -10.30 -19.23
C GLN A 272 24.38 -10.37 -20.35
N ARG A 273 23.78 -11.55 -20.61
CA ARG A 273 22.62 -11.67 -21.52
C ARG A 273 21.39 -10.99 -20.93
N ILE A 274 21.03 -11.30 -19.68
CA ILE A 274 19.92 -10.69 -18.95
C ILE A 274 20.03 -9.16 -18.94
N ARG A 275 21.21 -8.64 -18.61
CA ARG A 275 21.49 -7.21 -18.55
C ARG A 275 21.31 -6.52 -19.91
N ARG A 276 21.72 -7.16 -21.01
CA ARG A 276 21.50 -6.64 -22.38
C ARG A 276 20.01 -6.56 -22.70
N LEU A 277 19.25 -7.63 -22.42
CA LEU A 277 17.80 -7.66 -22.63
C LEU A 277 17.07 -6.60 -21.79
N TYR A 278 17.48 -6.38 -20.54
CA TYR A 278 16.97 -5.28 -19.73
C TYR A 278 17.22 -3.92 -20.36
N LYS A 279 18.42 -3.65 -20.90
CA LYS A 279 18.71 -2.37 -21.56
C LYS A 279 17.84 -2.15 -22.80
N GLU A 280 17.51 -3.21 -23.55
CA GLU A 280 16.58 -3.13 -24.68
C GLU A 280 15.15 -2.81 -24.21
N VAL A 281 14.67 -3.46 -23.15
CA VAL A 281 13.37 -3.18 -22.55
C VAL A 281 13.31 -1.73 -22.04
N CYS A 282 14.31 -1.30 -21.27
CA CYS A 282 14.37 0.07 -20.73
C CYS A 282 14.38 1.13 -21.84
N SER A 283 15.07 0.86 -22.96
CA SER A 283 15.08 1.76 -24.11
C SER A 283 13.69 1.91 -24.74
N GLN A 284 12.91 0.82 -24.85
CA GLN A 284 11.52 0.89 -25.31
C GLN A 284 10.60 1.61 -24.32
N LEU A 285 10.80 1.40 -23.02
CA LEU A 285 10.05 2.10 -21.97
C LEU A 285 10.34 3.60 -21.98
N ARG A 286 11.55 4.03 -22.34
CA ARG A 286 11.88 5.44 -22.52
C ARG A 286 11.09 6.06 -23.68
N VAL A 287 10.98 5.37 -24.82
CA VAL A 287 10.16 5.82 -25.96
C VAL A 287 8.70 5.99 -25.55
N TYR A 288 8.14 5.03 -24.80
CA TYR A 288 6.81 5.16 -24.23
C TYR A 288 6.69 6.38 -23.31
N ALA A 289 7.63 6.54 -22.38
CA ALA A 289 7.59 7.63 -21.42
C ALA A 289 7.64 9.00 -22.10
N ASP A 290 8.48 9.15 -23.12
CA ASP A 290 8.58 10.38 -23.92
C ASP A 290 7.26 10.67 -24.65
N ALA A 291 6.63 9.66 -25.26
CA ALA A 291 5.31 9.82 -25.89
C ALA A 291 4.23 10.22 -24.86
N ALA A 292 4.23 9.57 -23.69
CA ALA A 292 3.25 9.82 -22.64
C ALA A 292 3.32 11.24 -22.05
N VAL A 293 4.50 11.88 -22.03
CA VAL A 293 4.68 13.26 -21.52
C VAL A 293 3.77 14.25 -22.25
N TYR A 294 3.70 14.16 -23.58
CA TYR A 294 2.97 15.13 -24.39
C TYR A 294 1.46 14.86 -24.43
N LEU A 295 1.03 13.66 -24.02
CA LEU A 295 -0.36 13.20 -24.06
C LEU A 295 -1.09 13.35 -22.72
N LEU A 296 -0.47 13.96 -21.71
CA LEU A 296 -1.09 14.14 -20.37
C LEU A 296 -2.41 14.93 -20.41
N ARG A 297 -2.66 15.71 -21.46
CA ARG A 297 -3.90 16.49 -21.63
C ARG A 297 -5.03 15.72 -22.35
N ASP A 298 -4.71 14.62 -23.02
CA ASP A 298 -5.68 13.75 -23.71
C ASP A 298 -5.63 12.33 -23.13
N ARG A 299 -6.51 12.06 -22.16
CA ARG A 299 -6.58 10.75 -21.50
C ARG A 299 -6.98 9.62 -22.45
N GLY A 300 -7.78 9.91 -23.48
CA GLY A 300 -8.22 8.90 -24.45
C GLY A 300 -7.07 8.44 -25.34
N GLU A 301 -6.29 9.40 -25.83
CA GLU A 301 -5.11 9.10 -26.65
C GLU A 301 -3.98 8.47 -25.80
N LEU A 302 -3.74 8.97 -24.59
CA LEU A 302 -2.80 8.36 -23.65
C LEU A 302 -3.13 6.89 -23.38
N PHE A 303 -4.42 6.55 -23.22
CA PHE A 303 -4.86 5.16 -23.05
C PHE A 303 -4.49 4.30 -24.27
N ARG A 304 -4.81 4.75 -25.49
CA ARG A 304 -4.50 4.01 -26.73
C ARG A 304 -3.01 3.79 -26.92
N VAL A 305 -2.20 4.84 -26.72
CA VAL A 305 -0.74 4.77 -26.81
C VAL A 305 -0.18 3.81 -25.77
N THR A 306 -0.68 3.87 -24.54
CA THR A 306 -0.27 2.94 -23.47
C THR A 306 -0.60 1.49 -23.85
N GLU A 307 -1.79 1.23 -24.38
CA GLU A 307 -2.19 -0.12 -24.83
C GLU A 307 -1.30 -0.64 -25.98
N GLN A 308 -0.99 0.22 -26.95
CA GLN A 308 -0.09 -0.14 -28.05
C GLN A 308 1.31 -0.49 -27.53
N HIS A 309 1.86 0.31 -26.61
CA HIS A 309 3.16 0.04 -26.01
C HIS A 309 3.18 -1.21 -25.13
N ARG A 310 2.08 -1.51 -24.40
CA ARG A 310 1.93 -2.78 -23.67
C ARG A 310 2.00 -3.99 -24.60
N ARG A 311 1.28 -3.96 -25.73
CA ARG A 311 1.33 -5.03 -26.75
C ARG A 311 2.72 -5.19 -27.35
N ARG A 312 3.39 -4.07 -27.64
CA ARG A 312 4.76 -4.07 -28.19
C ARG A 312 5.77 -4.66 -27.20
N LEU A 313 5.69 -4.25 -25.93
CA LEU A 313 6.53 -4.77 -24.86
C LEU A 313 6.28 -6.26 -24.64
N ARG A 314 5.03 -6.71 -24.65
CA ARG A 314 4.68 -8.14 -24.56
C ARG A 314 5.34 -8.95 -25.66
N ASN A 315 5.24 -8.50 -26.93
CA ASN A 315 5.86 -9.21 -28.05
C ASN A 315 7.39 -9.27 -27.94
N GLN A 316 8.03 -8.19 -27.49
CA GLN A 316 9.47 -8.16 -27.24
C GLN A 316 9.86 -9.15 -26.14
N LEU A 317 9.14 -9.15 -25.00
CA LEU A 317 9.38 -10.08 -23.89
C LEU A 317 9.17 -11.54 -24.31
N VAL A 318 8.14 -11.85 -25.10
CA VAL A 318 7.93 -13.20 -25.64
C VAL A 318 9.12 -13.67 -26.48
N ALA A 319 9.66 -12.80 -27.34
CA ALA A 319 10.85 -13.13 -28.13
C ALA A 319 12.09 -13.31 -27.23
N ALA A 320 12.27 -12.43 -26.25
CA ALA A 320 13.37 -12.48 -25.30
C ALA A 320 13.34 -13.75 -24.45
N PHE A 321 12.19 -14.16 -23.95
CA PHE A 321 12.03 -15.37 -23.12
C PHE A 321 12.29 -16.66 -23.91
N LYS A 322 11.97 -16.67 -25.22
CA LYS A 322 12.33 -17.79 -26.10
C LYS A 322 13.84 -17.89 -26.33
N ALA A 323 14.52 -16.75 -26.45
CA ALA A 323 15.95 -16.69 -26.72
C ALA A 323 16.80 -16.91 -25.45
N ALA A 324 16.33 -16.45 -24.30
CA ALA A 324 17.00 -16.53 -23.00
C ALA A 324 15.98 -16.82 -21.89
N PRO A 325 15.65 -18.10 -21.62
CA PRO A 325 14.73 -18.50 -20.56
C PRO A 325 15.12 -17.96 -19.17
N GLU A 326 16.41 -17.79 -18.90
CA GLU A 326 16.93 -17.20 -17.66
C GLU A 326 16.41 -15.77 -17.42
N PHE A 327 16.05 -15.03 -18.48
CA PHE A 327 15.46 -13.70 -18.35
C PHE A 327 14.03 -13.75 -17.83
N ALA A 328 13.25 -14.77 -18.24
CA ALA A 328 11.92 -15.00 -17.71
C ALA A 328 12.00 -15.42 -16.22
N GLU A 329 12.97 -16.28 -15.88
CA GLU A 329 13.23 -16.69 -14.49
C GLU A 329 13.54 -15.48 -13.59
N GLN A 330 14.39 -14.56 -14.06
CA GLN A 330 14.73 -13.34 -13.32
C GLN A 330 13.51 -12.43 -13.09
N LEU A 331 12.59 -12.38 -14.05
CA LEU A 331 11.32 -11.66 -13.93
C LEU A 331 10.25 -12.45 -13.16
N GLY A 332 10.55 -13.67 -12.71
CA GLY A 332 9.59 -14.52 -12.00
C GLY A 332 8.42 -14.99 -12.86
N ILE A 333 8.58 -15.04 -14.18
CA ILE A 333 7.58 -15.47 -15.16
C ILE A 333 7.92 -16.88 -15.64
N GLU A 334 6.94 -17.79 -15.58
CA GLU A 334 7.10 -19.16 -16.05
C GLU A 334 7.02 -19.20 -17.57
N THR A 335 8.04 -19.76 -18.23
CA THR A 335 8.04 -19.92 -19.68
C THR A 335 7.02 -20.96 -20.14
N GLY A 336 6.39 -20.75 -21.31
CA GLY A 336 5.40 -21.69 -21.87
C GLY A 336 3.97 -21.47 -21.38
N SER A 337 3.76 -20.69 -20.32
CA SER A 337 2.43 -20.23 -19.89
C SER A 337 2.18 -18.78 -20.38
N PRO A 338 0.94 -18.42 -20.77
CA PRO A 338 0.63 -17.07 -21.25
C PRO A 338 0.80 -16.05 -20.13
N PHE A 339 1.33 -14.87 -20.46
CA PHE A 339 1.42 -13.74 -19.54
C PHE A 339 0.93 -12.47 -20.23
N GLU A 340 0.58 -11.48 -19.41
CA GLU A 340 0.12 -10.17 -19.82
C GLU A 340 1.03 -9.09 -19.26
N VAL A 341 1.23 -8.02 -20.03
CA VAL A 341 1.69 -6.74 -19.50
C VAL A 341 0.44 -6.04 -19.01
N GLU A 342 0.05 -6.24 -17.75
CA GLU A 342 -1.20 -5.71 -17.18
C GLU A 342 -1.14 -4.19 -17.03
N GLU A 343 0.05 -3.68 -16.72
CA GLU A 343 0.24 -2.27 -16.43
C GLU A 343 1.51 -1.71 -17.07
N LEU A 344 1.39 -0.47 -17.52
CA LEU A 344 2.50 0.35 -17.98
C LEU A 344 2.17 1.80 -17.64
N ARG A 345 2.95 2.40 -16.73
CA ARG A 345 2.76 3.79 -16.30
C ARG A 345 4.07 4.55 -16.32
N ARG A 346 4.01 5.80 -16.75
CA ARG A 346 5.07 6.77 -16.48
C ARG A 346 4.85 7.40 -15.12
N VAL A 347 5.90 7.45 -14.31
CA VAL A 347 5.92 8.11 -13.01
C VAL A 347 7.04 9.14 -13.00
N THR A 348 6.84 10.28 -12.37
CA THR A 348 7.92 11.25 -12.14
C THR A 348 7.87 11.65 -10.68
N ARG A 349 8.90 11.26 -9.94
CA ARG A 349 9.02 11.58 -8.52
C ARG A 349 9.90 12.81 -8.35
N ILE A 350 9.57 13.64 -7.36
CA ILE A 350 10.32 14.85 -7.03
C ILE A 350 10.81 14.70 -5.60
N SER A 351 12.12 14.69 -5.39
CA SER A 351 12.70 14.66 -4.05
C SER A 351 12.59 16.02 -3.36
N PRO A 352 12.78 16.10 -2.04
CA PRO A 352 12.69 17.35 -1.29
C PRO A 352 13.64 18.46 -1.77
N ASP A 353 14.75 18.09 -2.43
CA ASP A 353 15.70 19.02 -3.06
C ASP A 353 15.27 19.50 -4.47
N GLY A 354 14.08 19.08 -4.93
CA GLY A 354 13.52 19.43 -6.24
C GLY A 354 14.04 18.58 -7.40
N ARG A 355 14.91 17.59 -7.16
CA ARG A 355 15.41 16.72 -8.22
C ARG A 355 14.31 15.79 -8.73
N GLN A 356 14.19 15.71 -10.05
CA GLN A 356 13.23 14.82 -10.70
C GLN A 356 13.85 13.45 -10.98
N SER A 357 13.08 12.41 -10.70
CA SER A 357 13.39 11.01 -11.00
C SER A 357 12.27 10.45 -11.89
N PRO A 358 12.39 10.55 -13.22
CA PRO A 358 11.45 9.93 -14.13
C PRO A 358 11.64 8.42 -14.15
N GLN A 359 10.55 7.69 -13.98
CA GLN A 359 10.49 6.24 -13.89
C GLN A 359 9.39 5.67 -14.79
N ALA A 360 9.52 4.39 -15.13
CA ALA A 360 8.42 3.59 -15.65
C ALA A 360 8.11 2.45 -14.68
N VAL A 361 6.82 2.23 -14.42
CA VAL A 361 6.31 1.11 -13.65
C VAL A 361 5.62 0.16 -14.62
N VAL A 362 6.00 -1.12 -14.57
CA VAL A 362 5.46 -2.17 -15.45
C VAL A 362 5.02 -3.33 -14.59
N SER A 363 3.78 -3.77 -14.73
CA SER A 363 3.27 -4.96 -14.06
C SER A 363 3.06 -6.08 -15.08
N LEU A 364 3.78 -7.17 -14.90
CA LEU A 364 3.63 -8.41 -15.64
C LEU A 364 2.79 -9.36 -14.79
N THR A 365 1.77 -9.98 -15.37
CA THR A 365 0.93 -10.95 -14.67
C THR A 365 0.79 -12.24 -15.45
N GLN A 366 0.76 -13.34 -14.74
CA GLN A 366 0.56 -14.68 -15.26
C GLN A 366 -0.41 -15.42 -14.34
N SER A 367 -1.16 -16.37 -14.88
CA SER A 367 -2.10 -17.14 -14.08
C SER A 367 -2.10 -18.60 -14.48
N LYS A 368 -2.39 -19.49 -13.52
CA LYS A 368 -2.64 -20.90 -13.75
C LYS A 368 -3.88 -21.35 -13.00
N THR A 369 -4.60 -22.33 -13.53
CA THR A 369 -5.74 -22.92 -12.82
C THR A 369 -5.23 -23.96 -11.84
N ILE A 370 -5.63 -23.84 -10.57
CA ILE A 370 -5.38 -24.84 -9.53
C ILE A 370 -6.71 -25.52 -9.21
N ARG A 371 -6.68 -26.84 -9.08
CA ARG A 371 -7.80 -27.64 -8.59
C ARG A 371 -7.60 -27.89 -7.12
N SER A 372 -8.61 -27.58 -6.33
CA SER A 372 -8.67 -27.92 -4.93
C SER A 372 -9.21 -29.36 -4.77
N ASP A 373 -8.89 -30.00 -3.65
CA ASP A 373 -9.32 -31.36 -3.31
C ASP A 373 -10.86 -31.50 -3.25
N GLY A 374 -11.58 -30.39 -3.07
CA GLY A 374 -13.05 -30.31 -3.08
C GLY A 374 -13.67 -30.26 -4.48
N GLY A 375 -12.88 -30.31 -5.56
CA GLY A 375 -13.35 -30.26 -6.95
C GLY A 375 -13.53 -28.85 -7.53
N SER A 376 -13.47 -27.81 -6.70
CA SER A 376 -13.43 -26.42 -7.16
C SER A 376 -12.11 -26.11 -7.87
N SER A 377 -12.19 -25.37 -8.99
CA SER A 377 -11.02 -24.85 -9.68
C SER A 377 -10.98 -23.34 -9.56
N TYR A 378 -9.83 -22.77 -9.20
CA TYR A 378 -9.65 -21.33 -9.09
C TYR A 378 -8.40 -20.86 -9.84
N LEU A 379 -8.38 -19.57 -10.16
CA LEU A 379 -7.27 -18.93 -10.86
C LEU A 379 -6.22 -18.51 -9.83
N PHE A 380 -5.01 -19.04 -9.95
CA PHE A 380 -3.87 -18.63 -9.14
C PHE A 380 -2.97 -17.69 -9.95
N ALA A 381 -2.89 -16.44 -9.52
CA ALA A 381 -2.10 -15.42 -10.19
C ALA A 381 -0.69 -15.29 -9.61
N GLY A 382 0.21 -14.83 -10.46
CA GLY A 382 1.58 -14.47 -10.15
C GLY A 382 2.05 -13.40 -11.12
N GLY A 383 3.30 -12.98 -11.00
CA GLY A 383 3.83 -11.92 -11.85
C GLY A 383 5.03 -11.20 -11.26
N SER A 384 5.36 -10.06 -11.86
CA SER A 384 6.34 -9.12 -11.33
C SER A 384 6.00 -7.67 -11.62
N THR A 385 6.32 -6.80 -10.68
CA THR A 385 6.32 -5.34 -10.84
C THR A 385 7.76 -4.89 -11.06
N LEU A 386 8.00 -4.19 -12.16
CA LEU A 386 9.29 -3.60 -12.51
C LEU A 386 9.25 -2.10 -12.30
N ILE A 387 10.28 -1.59 -11.63
CA ILE A 387 10.49 -0.15 -11.46
C ILE A 387 11.76 0.21 -12.21
N VAL A 388 11.63 1.03 -13.24
CA VAL A 388 12.71 1.37 -14.17
C VAL A 388 13.08 2.84 -14.01
N ASP A 389 14.36 3.13 -13.76
CA ASP A 389 14.93 4.48 -13.81
C ASP A 389 15.21 4.86 -15.26
N LEU A 390 14.47 5.83 -15.78
CA LEU A 390 14.54 6.22 -17.19
C LEU A 390 15.79 7.07 -17.50
N VAL A 391 16.41 7.68 -16.49
CA VAL A 391 17.65 8.46 -16.65
C VAL A 391 18.85 7.52 -16.72
N LYS A 392 18.95 6.59 -15.77
CA LYS A 392 20.02 5.57 -15.73
C LYS A 392 19.81 4.47 -16.76
N ASN A 393 18.62 4.41 -17.35
CA ASN A 393 18.18 3.37 -18.27
C ASN A 393 18.36 1.98 -17.63
N ASP A 394 17.92 1.83 -16.38
CA ASP A 394 18.20 0.65 -15.57
C ASP A 394 17.00 0.22 -14.74
N VAL A 395 16.88 -1.08 -14.45
CA VAL A 395 15.81 -1.61 -13.60
C VAL A 395 16.26 -1.53 -12.16
N LEU A 396 15.55 -0.76 -11.35
CA LEU A 396 15.83 -0.61 -9.92
C LEU A 396 15.36 -1.83 -9.13
N TYR A 397 14.14 -2.30 -9.42
CA TYR A 397 13.50 -3.39 -8.69
C TYR A 397 12.72 -4.32 -9.61
N SER A 398 12.70 -5.60 -9.25
CA SER A 398 11.84 -6.65 -9.81
C SER A 398 11.12 -7.35 -8.65
N ILE A 399 9.89 -6.92 -8.35
CA ILE A 399 9.12 -7.35 -7.18
C ILE A 399 8.16 -8.45 -7.64
N ARG A 400 8.40 -9.70 -7.22
CA ARG A 400 7.82 -10.87 -7.88
C ARG A 400 6.94 -11.75 -6.98
N LYS A 401 6.02 -12.45 -7.62
CA LYS A 401 5.16 -13.51 -7.06
C LYS A 401 5.09 -14.66 -8.06
N ARG A 402 5.96 -15.66 -7.96
CA ARG A 402 6.07 -16.75 -8.94
C ARG A 402 4.87 -17.70 -8.91
N ILE A 403 4.26 -18.05 -10.04
CA ILE A 403 3.13 -19.02 -10.07
C ILE A 403 3.52 -20.45 -9.64
N THR A 404 4.82 -20.72 -9.54
CA THR A 404 5.42 -21.99 -9.10
C THR A 404 5.65 -22.07 -7.60
N ASN A 405 5.43 -20.99 -6.83
CA ASN A 405 5.62 -21.01 -5.38
C ASN A 405 4.51 -21.86 -4.71
N GLU A 406 4.84 -23.06 -4.26
CA GLU A 406 3.90 -24.05 -3.72
C GLU A 406 3.24 -23.59 -2.41
N GLN A 407 3.99 -22.91 -1.54
CA GLN A 407 3.43 -22.42 -0.28
C GLN A 407 2.36 -21.36 -0.50
N ARG A 408 2.59 -20.44 -1.45
CA ARG A 408 1.58 -19.44 -1.80
C ARG A 408 0.36 -20.08 -2.42
N GLN A 409 0.55 -21.11 -3.25
CA GLN A 409 -0.56 -21.90 -3.78
C GLN A 409 -1.38 -22.51 -2.66
N GLN A 410 -0.75 -23.18 -1.70
CA GLN A 410 -1.42 -23.79 -0.55
C GLN A 410 -2.17 -22.74 0.29
N ARG A 411 -1.57 -21.58 0.57
CA ARG A 411 -2.27 -20.50 1.29
C ARG A 411 -3.51 -20.01 0.57
N THR A 412 -3.45 -19.88 -0.76
CA THR A 412 -4.63 -19.52 -1.56
C THR A 412 -5.66 -20.66 -1.55
N VAL A 413 -5.25 -21.93 -1.64
CA VAL A 413 -6.15 -23.11 -1.48
C VAL A 413 -6.90 -22.99 -0.15
N ASP A 414 -6.17 -22.83 0.95
CA ASP A 414 -6.71 -22.78 2.31
C ASP A 414 -7.66 -21.58 2.49
N PHE A 415 -7.30 -20.42 1.92
CA PHE A 415 -8.14 -19.23 1.95
C PHE A 415 -9.45 -19.42 1.18
N VAL A 416 -9.39 -19.93 -0.05
CA VAL A 416 -10.56 -20.20 -0.89
C VAL A 416 -11.46 -21.23 -0.22
N HIS A 417 -10.90 -22.32 0.30
CA HIS A 417 -11.66 -23.31 1.05
C HIS A 417 -12.35 -22.74 2.29
N SER A 418 -11.63 -21.93 3.09
CA SER A 418 -12.22 -21.29 4.27
C SER A 418 -13.36 -20.33 3.92
N THR A 419 -13.37 -19.85 2.68
CA THR A 419 -14.35 -18.93 2.13
C THR A 419 -15.58 -19.65 1.57
N GLU A 420 -15.39 -20.79 0.91
CA GLU A 420 -16.49 -21.63 0.39
C GLU A 420 -17.30 -22.28 1.52
N VAL A 421 -16.67 -22.61 2.64
CA VAL A 421 -17.33 -23.23 3.81
C VAL A 421 -18.23 -22.24 4.57
N ASP A 422 -17.95 -20.94 4.49
CA ASP A 422 -18.73 -19.89 5.15
C ASP A 422 -19.71 -19.23 4.15
N PRO A 423 -21.03 -19.45 4.26
CA PRO A 423 -22.01 -18.97 3.28
C PRO A 423 -22.00 -17.44 3.10
N LEU A 424 -21.69 -16.68 4.16
CA LEU A 424 -21.59 -15.22 4.08
C LEU A 424 -20.34 -14.79 3.31
N ARG A 425 -19.23 -15.51 3.49
CA ARG A 425 -17.99 -15.26 2.72
C ARG A 425 -18.11 -15.71 1.27
N ALA A 426 -18.74 -16.84 1.00
CA ALA A 426 -19.00 -17.30 -0.36
C ALA A 426 -19.75 -16.25 -1.19
N LEU A 427 -20.62 -15.44 -0.56
CA LEU A 427 -21.25 -14.29 -1.20
C LEU A 427 -20.22 -13.19 -1.55
N PHE A 428 -19.34 -12.80 -0.63
CA PHE A 428 -18.34 -11.75 -0.88
C PHE A 428 -17.32 -12.10 -1.96
N PHE A 429 -16.97 -13.38 -2.10
CA PHE A 429 -15.76 -13.82 -2.81
C PHE A 429 -16.03 -14.67 -4.07
N SER A 430 -17.29 -14.76 -4.51
CA SER A 430 -17.65 -15.56 -5.69
C SER A 430 -16.98 -15.01 -6.98
N PRO A 431 -16.16 -15.82 -7.70
CA PRO A 431 -15.41 -15.37 -8.87
C PRO A 431 -16.28 -15.09 -10.11
N THR A 432 -17.57 -15.44 -10.09
CA THR A 432 -18.51 -15.21 -11.21
C THR A 432 -19.34 -13.93 -11.05
N ARG A 433 -19.09 -13.12 -10.00
CA ARG A 433 -19.91 -11.97 -9.65
C ARG A 433 -19.59 -10.75 -10.53
N ARG A 434 -20.62 -10.15 -11.11
CA ARG A 434 -20.51 -8.99 -12.03
C ARG A 434 -20.17 -7.66 -11.33
N GLU A 435 -20.37 -7.57 -10.01
CA GLU A 435 -20.16 -6.34 -9.23
C GLU A 435 -19.46 -6.64 -7.87
N PRO A 436 -18.15 -6.91 -7.89
CA PRO A 436 -17.38 -7.18 -6.66
C PRO A 436 -17.36 -5.99 -5.70
N PHE A 437 -17.36 -4.76 -6.22
CA PHE A 437 -17.44 -3.53 -5.45
C PHE A 437 -18.73 -3.43 -4.62
N ALA A 438 -19.90 -3.66 -5.26
CA ALA A 438 -21.18 -3.64 -4.56
C ALA A 438 -21.26 -4.73 -3.49
N ALA A 439 -20.69 -5.93 -3.74
CA ALA A 439 -20.67 -7.04 -2.79
C ALA A 439 -19.83 -6.75 -1.54
N LEU A 440 -18.68 -6.09 -1.73
CA LEU A 440 -17.81 -5.67 -0.63
C LEU A 440 -18.56 -4.73 0.32
N HIS A 441 -19.44 -3.89 -0.22
CA HIS A 441 -20.23 -2.91 0.54
C HIS A 441 -21.66 -3.37 0.93
N SER A 442 -22.18 -4.48 0.41
CA SER A 442 -23.62 -4.87 0.55
C SER A 442 -24.00 -5.56 1.86
N LEU A 443 -23.05 -5.93 2.72
CA LEU A 443 -23.30 -6.75 3.91
C LEU A 443 -23.16 -5.99 5.24
N PHE A 444 -23.32 -4.66 5.19
CA PHE A 444 -23.50 -3.82 6.38
C PHE A 444 -24.95 -3.41 6.65
N ASP A 445 -25.91 -3.86 5.83
CA ASP A 445 -27.34 -3.63 6.10
C ASP A 445 -27.90 -4.52 7.22
N ASP A 446 -27.16 -5.52 7.70
CA ASP A 446 -27.59 -6.38 8.82
C ASP A 446 -26.83 -6.04 10.12
N ARG A 447 -27.25 -4.96 10.80
CA ARG A 447 -27.23 -4.85 12.26
C ARG A 447 -28.47 -4.15 12.78
#